data_AF-A0A6A6ML89-F1
#
_entry.id   AF-A0A6A6ML89-F1
#
_cell.length_a   1.000
_cell.length_b   1.000
_cell.length_c   1.000
_cell.angle_alpha   90.00
_cell.angle_beta   90.00
_cell.angle_gamma   90.00
#
_symmetry.space_group_name_H-M   'P 1'
#
loop_
_entity.id
_entity.type
_entity.pdbx_description
1 polymer ?
#
loop_
_entity_poly.entity_id
_entity_poly.type
_entity_poly.pdbx_seq_one_letter_code
_entity_poly.pdbx_strand_id
1 'polypeptide(L)'
;MLCHTLDLARLNYSVDNPRDLCASLDNWPRLSLAQALDSALILSGTNVMRLIFHLRAHITDERLIFAAERCPMLKRLVLPAWNHTSANGFCAAIQKLEELSIQAFEARSSNLFLVNNWHSVRRISQLVLKREHAFIDTLGLGCLETPAKVRQSFLVVPHELHFQVVHYFLKEHIRRTPDYKVIVFCTTGMVTSLMYMLLREMKMNVREMHSRKPQLYRARVSDEFKESKRSILVTSDVSARGMNYPDVTLVIQAGIPADREQYIHRLGRTGREGKDGEGILLLAPWEEYFLNELEDLPLDKLPLPNVDRETKLKVEDSMSKIDSSVKEAAYHAWLGYYNSIREIGRDKTTLVELANRFSESIGLQRPPHLFRKTALKMGLKDIPGIRIRA
;
A
#
# COMPACT_ATOMS: atom_id res chain seq x y z
N MET A 1 22.38 -0.90 22.56
CA MET A 1 22.31 -2.33 22.95
C MET A 1 21.95 -3.13 21.70
N LEU A 2 22.95 -3.68 21.00
CA LEU A 2 22.76 -4.47 19.79
C LEU A 2 22.01 -5.76 20.15
N CYS A 3 20.73 -5.86 19.79
CA CYS A 3 20.04 -7.14 19.85
C CYS A 3 20.56 -8.01 18.69
N HIS A 4 21.36 -9.02 19.02
CA HIS A 4 21.65 -10.14 18.13
C HIS A 4 20.33 -10.68 17.59
N THR A 5 20.01 -10.32 16.35
CA THR A 5 18.85 -10.84 15.64
C THR A 5 19.29 -12.16 15.03
N LEU A 6 18.67 -13.26 15.45
CA LEU A 6 18.95 -14.58 14.88
C LEU A 6 18.61 -14.53 13.38
N ASP A 7 19.63 -14.57 12.53
CA ASP A 7 19.46 -14.54 11.07
C ASP A 7 19.20 -15.95 10.54
N LEU A 8 17.92 -16.28 10.43
CA LEU A 8 17.43 -17.59 9.99
C LEU A 8 17.58 -17.85 8.50
N ALA A 9 18.11 -16.88 7.74
CA ALA A 9 18.54 -17.10 6.37
C ALA A 9 19.66 -18.17 6.25
N ARG A 10 20.30 -18.54 7.37
CA ARG A 10 21.34 -19.59 7.43
C ARG A 10 20.81 -21.02 7.61
N LEU A 11 19.52 -21.23 7.86
CA LEU A 11 18.92 -22.57 7.92
C LEU A 11 18.39 -22.94 6.53
N ASN A 12 19.21 -23.64 5.74
CA ASN A 12 18.96 -24.13 4.38
C ASN A 12 17.79 -25.15 4.30
N TYR A 13 16.55 -24.75 4.63
CA TYR A 13 15.36 -25.58 4.43
C TYR A 13 14.30 -24.82 3.63
N SER A 14 14.16 -25.19 2.36
CA SER A 14 13.05 -24.79 1.49
C SER A 14 12.05 -25.94 1.44
N VAL A 15 10.86 -25.76 2.02
CA VAL A 15 9.76 -26.73 1.88
C VAL A 15 8.58 -25.99 1.24
N ASP A 16 8.22 -26.38 0.02
CA ASP A 16 7.22 -25.70 -0.80
C ASP A 16 5.76 -26.06 -0.43
N ASN A 17 5.54 -27.05 0.44
CA ASN A 17 4.22 -27.53 0.85
C ASN A 17 3.95 -27.32 2.37
N PRO A 18 2.92 -26.53 2.75
CA PRO A 18 2.59 -26.25 4.16
C PRO A 18 2.18 -27.46 5.00
N ARG A 19 1.60 -28.51 4.37
CA ARG A 19 1.19 -29.73 5.09
C ARG A 19 2.40 -30.56 5.54
N ASP A 20 3.46 -30.55 4.74
CA ASP A 20 4.69 -31.29 5.03
C ASP A 20 5.51 -30.59 6.14
N LEU A 21 5.43 -29.26 6.23
CA LEU A 21 6.00 -28.49 7.34
C LEU A 21 5.24 -28.74 8.65
N CYS A 22 3.90 -28.70 8.67
CA CYS A 22 3.13 -29.05 9.86
C CYS A 22 3.39 -30.49 10.32
N ALA A 23 3.40 -31.45 9.39
CA ALA A 23 3.71 -32.85 9.70
C ALA A 23 5.15 -33.03 10.23
N SER A 24 6.11 -32.27 9.70
CA SER A 24 7.50 -32.28 10.19
C SER A 24 7.62 -31.71 11.60
N LEU A 25 6.82 -30.69 11.95
CA LEU A 25 6.84 -30.04 13.26
C LEU A 25 6.06 -30.77 14.33
N ASP A 26 4.99 -31.46 13.96
CA ASP A 26 4.28 -32.37 14.87
C ASP A 26 5.17 -33.56 15.26
N ASN A 27 6.17 -33.89 14.43
CA ASN A 27 7.19 -34.90 14.73
C ASN A 27 8.38 -34.35 15.54
N TRP A 28 8.47 -33.05 15.81
CA TRP A 28 9.52 -32.51 16.66
C TRP A 28 9.20 -32.75 18.14
N PRO A 29 10.17 -33.21 18.94
CA PRO A 29 10.01 -33.22 20.39
C PRO A 29 9.65 -31.82 20.89
N ARG A 30 8.66 -31.71 21.79
CA ARG A 30 8.17 -30.41 22.33
C ARG A 30 9.30 -29.51 22.85
N LEU A 31 10.36 -30.11 23.41
CA LEU A 31 11.54 -29.39 23.90
C LEU A 31 12.30 -28.65 22.80
N SER A 32 12.46 -29.27 21.63
CA SER A 32 13.25 -28.74 20.50
C SER A 32 12.53 -27.56 19.82
N LEU A 33 11.20 -27.63 19.75
CA LEU A 33 10.36 -26.54 19.26
C LEU A 33 10.39 -25.32 20.20
N ALA A 34 10.32 -25.57 21.52
CA ALA A 34 10.43 -24.52 22.52
C ALA A 34 11.79 -23.82 22.48
N GLN A 35 12.89 -24.56 22.32
CA GLN A 35 14.25 -24.02 22.15
C GLN A 35 14.41 -23.20 20.86
N ALA A 36 13.70 -23.53 19.78
CA ALA A 36 13.75 -22.79 18.53
C ALA A 36 12.96 -21.47 18.54
N LEU A 37 11.93 -21.36 19.40
CA LEU A 37 10.99 -20.23 19.45
C LEU A 37 11.27 -19.27 20.62
N ASP A 38 12.41 -19.41 21.27
CA ASP A 38 12.65 -19.07 22.67
C ASP A 38 12.72 -17.57 23.04
N SER A 39 12.21 -16.63 22.22
CA SER A 39 12.25 -15.22 22.68
C SER A 39 11.38 -14.13 22.06
N ALA A 40 10.80 -14.23 20.84
CA ALA A 40 10.10 -13.05 20.27
C ALA A 40 9.07 -13.32 19.16
N LEU A 41 7.81 -12.93 19.35
CA LEU A 41 6.77 -12.93 18.31
C LEU A 41 6.64 -11.54 17.68
N ILE A 42 6.67 -11.43 16.35
CA ILE A 42 6.47 -10.17 15.61
C ILE A 42 5.20 -10.26 14.77
N LEU A 43 4.22 -9.37 14.97
CA LEU A 43 2.97 -9.33 14.20
C LEU A 43 2.89 -8.03 13.38
N SER A 44 3.03 -8.14 12.05
CA SER A 44 3.01 -7.00 11.11
C SER A 44 1.86 -7.13 10.10
N GLY A 45 1.18 -6.02 9.79
CA GLY A 45 0.12 -5.95 8.77
C GLY A 45 0.60 -6.10 7.32
N THR A 46 1.91 -6.01 7.07
CA THR A 46 2.52 -6.20 5.75
C THR A 46 3.80 -7.02 5.84
N ASN A 47 3.72 -8.29 5.45
CA ASN A 47 4.80 -9.20 5.03
C ASN A 47 6.23 -8.92 5.53
N VAL A 48 6.44 -8.92 6.85
CA VAL A 48 7.72 -9.35 7.45
C VAL A 48 7.39 -10.17 8.70
N MET A 49 7.42 -11.50 8.56
CA MET A 49 7.39 -12.45 9.68
C MET A 49 8.81 -12.65 10.20
N ARG A 50 9.02 -12.49 11.51
CA ARG A 50 10.04 -13.26 12.24
C ARG A 50 9.50 -13.68 13.61
N LEU A 51 8.72 -14.76 13.58
CA LEU A 51 9.00 -15.97 14.36
C LEU A 51 8.86 -17.13 13.37
N ILE A 52 9.81 -18.07 13.40
CA ILE A 52 10.05 -19.11 12.39
C ILE A 52 8.83 -20.04 12.30
N PHE A 53 7.85 -19.75 11.47
CA PHE A 53 7.08 -20.74 10.70
C PHE A 53 6.41 -20.03 9.53
N HIS A 54 6.72 -20.48 8.32
CA HIS A 54 6.26 -19.87 7.08
C HIS A 54 4.79 -20.25 6.79
N LEU A 55 3.86 -19.84 7.66
CA LEU A 55 2.43 -19.96 7.39
C LEU A 55 2.02 -18.87 6.38
N ARG A 56 2.08 -19.22 5.09
CA ARG A 56 1.44 -18.40 4.05
C ARG A 56 -0.10 -18.43 4.23
N ALA A 57 -0.70 -17.28 3.92
CA ALA A 57 -2.12 -16.95 3.93
C ALA A 57 -2.71 -16.62 5.32
N HIS A 58 -3.47 -15.53 5.36
CA HIS A 58 -4.40 -15.08 6.41
C HIS A 58 -4.21 -15.71 7.79
N ILE A 59 -3.74 -14.91 8.76
CA ILE A 59 -3.79 -15.31 10.16
C ILE A 59 -5.27 -15.37 10.55
N THR A 60 -5.82 -16.58 10.53
CA THR A 60 -7.11 -16.90 11.15
C THR A 60 -6.90 -17.05 12.65
N ASP A 61 -7.95 -16.80 13.45
CA ASP A 61 -7.90 -16.90 14.91
C ASP A 61 -7.32 -18.25 15.38
N GLU A 62 -7.62 -19.33 14.66
CA GLU A 62 -7.12 -20.70 14.91
C GLU A 62 -5.58 -20.82 14.84
N ARG A 63 -4.91 -20.08 13.94
CA ARG A 63 -3.44 -20.16 13.79
C ARG A 63 -2.71 -19.40 14.89
N LEU A 64 -3.32 -18.32 15.38
CA LEU A 64 -2.81 -17.57 16.54
C LEU A 64 -2.98 -18.37 17.83
N ILE A 65 -4.11 -19.08 17.97
CA ILE A 65 -4.35 -20.04 19.06
C ILE A 65 -3.30 -21.17 19.04
N PHE A 66 -3.04 -21.78 17.88
CA PHE A 66 -2.04 -22.84 17.73
C PHE A 66 -0.63 -22.40 18.17
N ALA A 67 -0.21 -21.18 17.81
CA ALA A 67 1.08 -20.64 18.22
C ALA A 67 1.13 -20.31 19.73
N ALA A 68 0.02 -19.80 20.28
CA ALA A 68 -0.12 -19.46 21.70
C ALA A 68 -0.04 -20.69 22.61
N GLU A 69 -0.78 -21.76 22.27
CA GLU A 69 -0.84 -23.00 23.05
C GLU A 69 0.52 -23.72 23.12
N ARG A 70 1.36 -23.58 22.10
CA ARG A 70 2.67 -24.23 22.02
C ARG A 70 3.85 -23.34 22.46
N CYS A 71 3.60 -22.05 22.73
CA CYS A 71 4.61 -21.10 23.20
C CYS A 71 4.23 -20.46 24.56
N PRO A 72 4.07 -21.25 25.64
CA PRO A 72 3.64 -20.74 26.95
C PRO A 72 4.64 -19.76 27.59
N MET A 73 5.89 -19.72 27.11
CA MET A 73 7.01 -18.91 27.63
C MET A 73 7.36 -17.71 26.73
N LEU A 74 6.37 -17.08 26.07
CA LEU A 74 6.65 -15.96 25.17
C LEU A 74 7.19 -14.72 25.92
N LYS A 75 8.49 -14.45 25.79
CA LYS A 75 9.18 -13.33 26.48
C LYS A 75 9.00 -11.96 25.80
N ARG A 76 8.87 -11.89 24.47
CA ARG A 76 8.68 -10.64 23.72
C ARG A 76 7.59 -10.68 22.66
N LEU A 77 6.84 -9.59 22.55
CA LEU A 77 5.88 -9.34 21.47
C LEU A 77 6.18 -7.99 20.80
N VAL A 78 6.31 -7.96 19.48
CA VAL A 78 6.59 -6.73 18.71
C VAL A 78 5.51 -6.51 17.65
N LEU A 79 4.92 -5.31 17.64
CA LEU A 79 3.83 -4.94 16.72
C LEU A 79 4.24 -3.75 15.84
N PRO A 80 4.78 -3.94 14.62
CA PRO A 80 5.07 -2.85 13.69
C PRO A 80 3.86 -2.44 12.82
N ALA A 81 3.71 -1.13 12.58
CA ALA A 81 2.82 -0.54 11.56
C ALA A 81 1.34 -0.96 11.68
N TRP A 82 0.78 -0.76 12.88
CA TRP A 82 -0.52 -1.28 13.32
C TRP A 82 -1.77 -0.61 12.71
N ASN A 83 -1.63 0.53 12.02
CA ASN A 83 -2.69 1.48 11.70
C ASN A 83 -3.95 0.96 10.95
N HIS A 84 -3.97 -0.23 10.30
CA HIS A 84 -5.12 -0.63 9.45
C HIS A 84 -5.58 -2.10 9.49
N THR A 85 -5.16 -2.91 10.45
CA THR A 85 -5.77 -4.24 10.63
C THR A 85 -7.19 -4.06 11.18
N SER A 86 -8.18 -4.72 10.58
CA SER A 86 -9.57 -4.67 11.05
C SER A 86 -9.60 -4.95 12.55
N ALA A 87 -10.00 -3.94 13.32
CA ALA A 87 -9.85 -3.93 14.78
C ALA A 87 -10.44 -5.19 15.43
N ASN A 88 -11.44 -5.82 14.82
CA ASN A 88 -12.19 -6.91 15.45
C ASN A 88 -11.46 -8.26 15.45
N GLY A 89 -10.87 -8.71 14.34
CA GLY A 89 -10.25 -10.05 14.28
C GLY A 89 -8.94 -10.13 15.06
N PHE A 90 -8.11 -9.10 14.97
CA PHE A 90 -6.83 -9.10 15.66
C PHE A 90 -6.93 -8.73 17.14
N CYS A 91 -7.88 -7.86 17.55
CA CYS A 91 -8.14 -7.66 18.98
C CYS A 91 -8.60 -8.96 19.64
N ALA A 92 -9.48 -9.73 18.97
CA ALA A 92 -9.89 -11.04 19.47
C ALA A 92 -8.68 -11.98 19.63
N ALA A 93 -7.74 -11.97 18.68
CA ALA A 93 -6.55 -12.79 18.77
C ALA A 93 -5.54 -12.33 19.85
N ILE A 94 -5.38 -11.02 20.09
CA ILE A 94 -4.61 -10.50 21.22
C ILE A 94 -5.27 -10.84 22.55
N GLN A 95 -6.58 -10.65 22.67
CA GLN A 95 -7.34 -10.99 23.88
C GLN A 95 -7.21 -12.48 24.18
N LYS A 96 -7.27 -13.33 23.14
CA LYS A 96 -7.04 -14.78 23.29
C LYS A 96 -5.61 -15.12 23.70
N LEU A 97 -4.60 -14.44 23.14
CA LEU A 97 -3.21 -14.56 23.59
C LEU A 97 -3.05 -14.15 25.07
N GLU A 98 -3.76 -13.12 25.51
CA GLU A 98 -3.77 -12.66 26.91
C GLU A 98 -4.41 -13.72 27.82
N GLU A 99 -5.60 -14.22 27.46
CA GLU A 99 -6.30 -15.32 28.14
C GLU A 99 -5.49 -16.62 28.24
N LEU A 100 -4.69 -16.94 27.22
CA LEU A 100 -3.85 -18.15 27.22
C LEU A 100 -2.51 -17.95 27.96
N SER A 101 -2.08 -16.69 28.16
CA SER A 101 -0.79 -16.34 28.78
C SER A 101 -0.86 -16.06 30.28
N ILE A 102 -1.92 -16.51 30.97
CA ILE A 102 -2.25 -16.19 32.37
C ILE A 102 -1.11 -16.44 33.37
N GLN A 103 -0.12 -17.30 33.05
CA GLN A 103 1.03 -17.58 33.94
C GLN A 103 2.34 -16.87 33.57
N ALA A 104 2.43 -16.15 32.44
CA ALA A 104 3.68 -15.59 31.93
C ALA A 104 3.67 -14.06 31.69
N PHE A 105 2.59 -13.37 32.06
CA PHE A 105 2.44 -11.93 31.80
C PHE A 105 3.46 -11.06 32.57
N GLU A 106 3.86 -11.47 33.78
CA GLU A 106 4.80 -10.70 34.59
C GLU A 106 6.19 -10.59 33.95
N ALA A 107 6.64 -11.62 33.23
CA ALA A 107 7.97 -11.67 32.60
C ALA A 107 8.02 -11.23 31.12
N ARG A 108 6.86 -10.91 30.51
CA ARG A 108 6.78 -10.52 29.09
C ARG A 108 7.06 -9.03 28.88
N SER A 109 7.86 -8.71 27.86
CA SER A 109 8.10 -7.34 27.39
C SER A 109 7.47 -7.12 26.00
N SER A 110 6.59 -6.12 25.90
CA SER A 110 5.87 -5.81 24.66
C SER A 110 6.35 -4.49 24.09
N ASN A 111 6.68 -4.47 22.79
CA ASN A 111 7.06 -3.26 22.07
C ASN A 111 6.05 -2.97 20.94
N LEU A 112 5.50 -1.76 20.93
CA LEU A 112 4.56 -1.31 19.90
C LEU A 112 5.22 -0.19 19.09
N PHE A 113 5.33 -0.37 17.77
CA PHE A 113 5.88 0.64 16.87
C PHE A 113 4.77 1.24 16.02
N LEU A 114 4.53 2.53 16.21
CA LEU A 114 3.50 3.30 15.53
C LEU A 114 4.16 4.26 14.55
N VAL A 115 3.57 4.37 13.36
CA VAL A 115 4.03 5.35 12.37
C VAL A 115 3.17 6.60 12.43
N ASN A 116 1.85 6.51 12.74
CA ASN A 116 0.96 7.66 12.92
C ASN A 116 -0.22 7.33 13.89
N ASN A 117 -0.87 8.38 14.40
CA ASN A 117 -2.17 8.40 15.09
C ASN A 117 -2.32 7.54 16.38
N TRP A 118 -1.85 8.08 17.51
CA TRP A 118 -1.95 7.49 18.86
C TRP A 118 -3.39 7.15 19.30
N HIS A 119 -4.37 7.95 18.91
CA HIS A 119 -5.74 7.83 19.41
C HIS A 119 -6.41 6.51 19.02
N SER A 120 -6.20 6.07 17.77
CA SER A 120 -6.74 4.82 17.26
C SER A 120 -6.11 3.57 17.89
N VAL A 121 -4.91 3.70 18.48
CA VAL A 121 -4.16 2.59 19.04
C VAL A 121 -4.25 2.50 20.56
N ARG A 122 -4.79 3.52 21.22
CA ARG A 122 -4.94 3.58 22.68
C ARG A 122 -5.66 2.36 23.27
N ARG A 123 -6.67 1.82 22.58
CA ARG A 123 -7.40 0.63 23.04
C ARG A 123 -6.55 -0.63 23.00
N ILE A 124 -5.64 -0.74 22.05
CA ILE A 124 -4.78 -1.91 21.84
C ILE A 124 -3.51 -1.80 22.65
N SER A 125 -2.97 -0.60 22.82
CA SER A 125 -1.88 -0.37 23.76
C SER A 125 -2.28 -0.76 25.18
N GLN A 126 -3.54 -0.54 25.57
CA GLN A 126 -4.09 -1.02 26.85
C GLN A 126 -4.18 -2.54 26.97
N LEU A 127 -4.34 -3.28 25.86
CA LEU A 127 -4.40 -4.75 25.84
C LEU A 127 -2.99 -5.38 25.82
N VAL A 128 -2.01 -4.69 25.23
CA VAL A 128 -0.69 -5.27 24.91
C VAL A 128 0.42 -4.78 25.83
N LEU A 129 0.36 -3.52 26.27
CA LEU A 129 1.39 -2.87 27.07
C LEU A 129 1.04 -2.90 28.56
N LYS A 130 2.08 -2.95 29.40
CA LYS A 130 1.93 -2.78 30.85
C LYS A 130 1.47 -1.34 31.17
N ARG A 131 0.85 -1.17 32.35
CA ARG A 131 0.40 0.15 32.84
C ARG A 131 1.54 1.18 32.83
N GLU A 132 2.74 0.76 33.20
CA GLU A 132 3.97 1.56 33.20
C GLU A 132 4.79 1.28 31.93
N HIS A 133 4.36 1.81 30.79
CA HIS A 133 5.14 1.75 29.55
C HIS A 133 5.78 3.11 29.25
N ALA A 134 7.01 3.08 28.73
CA ALA A 134 7.64 4.28 28.19
C ALA A 134 7.01 4.61 26.82
N PHE A 135 6.52 5.83 26.67
CA PHE A 135 6.13 6.38 25.37
C PHE A 135 7.30 7.17 24.81
N ILE A 136 7.87 6.69 23.71
CA ILE A 136 8.99 7.35 23.03
C ILE A 136 8.42 8.05 21.80
N ASP A 137 8.26 9.36 21.89
CA ASP A 137 7.92 10.21 20.76
C ASP A 137 9.22 10.76 20.14
N THR A 138 9.50 10.36 18.91
CA THR A 138 10.67 10.84 18.16
C THR A 138 10.34 11.99 17.22
N LEU A 139 9.06 12.38 17.10
CA LEU A 139 8.60 13.46 16.22
C LEU A 139 8.42 14.76 17.01
N GLY A 140 8.08 14.67 18.29
CA GLY A 140 7.84 15.84 19.15
C GLY A 140 6.48 16.48 18.87
N LEU A 141 5.95 17.20 19.86
CA LEU A 141 4.67 17.92 19.75
C LEU A 141 4.72 18.94 18.60
N GLY A 142 4.01 18.66 17.51
CA GLY A 142 3.79 19.62 16.41
C GLY A 142 4.69 19.49 15.19
N CYS A 143 5.57 18.48 15.08
CA CYS A 143 6.28 18.23 13.82
C CYS A 143 5.32 17.67 12.77
N LEU A 144 5.21 18.36 11.64
CA LEU A 144 4.55 17.88 10.43
C LEU A 144 5.11 16.49 10.09
N GLU A 145 4.24 15.49 9.98
CA GLU A 145 4.56 14.08 9.72
C GLU A 145 5.25 13.85 8.35
N THR A 146 5.38 14.91 7.54
CA THR A 146 6.11 14.89 6.26
C THR A 146 7.61 15.07 6.48
N PRO A 147 8.49 14.32 5.79
CA PRO A 147 9.93 14.56 5.89
C PRO A 147 10.25 16.00 5.47
N ALA A 148 10.82 16.80 6.38
CA ALA A 148 11.01 18.24 6.24
C ALA A 148 11.79 18.69 4.98
N LYS A 149 12.42 17.76 4.25
CA LYS A 149 13.23 18.01 3.04
C LYS A 149 12.52 17.65 1.73
N VAL A 150 11.29 17.15 1.76
CA VAL A 150 10.57 16.80 0.54
C VAL A 150 9.85 18.04 0.01
N ARG A 151 10.17 18.45 -1.22
CA ARG A 151 9.41 19.49 -1.94
C ARG A 151 8.09 18.90 -2.37
N GLN A 152 7.00 19.43 -1.84
CA GLN A 152 5.65 18.94 -2.08
C GLN A 152 4.96 19.88 -3.03
N SER A 153 4.35 19.34 -4.08
CA SER A 153 3.59 20.12 -5.02
C SER A 153 2.34 19.39 -5.44
N PHE A 154 1.33 20.12 -5.90
CA PHE A 154 0.11 19.55 -6.43
C PHE A 154 -0.27 20.15 -7.77
N LEU A 155 -1.04 19.40 -8.55
CA LEU A 155 -1.62 19.86 -9.80
C LEU A 155 -3.05 19.37 -9.91
N VAL A 156 -3.96 20.31 -10.18
CA VAL A 156 -5.36 20.01 -10.50
C VAL A 156 -5.54 20.05 -12.01
N VAL A 157 -5.92 18.92 -12.61
CA VAL A 157 -6.09 18.77 -14.05
C VAL A 157 -7.18 17.74 -14.35
N PRO A 158 -7.98 17.88 -15.43
CA PRO A 158 -9.00 16.90 -15.76
C PRO A 158 -8.46 15.46 -15.77
N HIS A 159 -9.22 14.53 -15.19
CA HIS A 159 -8.78 13.15 -14.99
C HIS A 159 -8.36 12.44 -16.29
N GLU A 160 -8.97 12.82 -17.40
CA GLU A 160 -8.69 12.30 -18.74
C GLU A 160 -7.26 12.59 -19.20
N LEU A 161 -6.61 13.60 -18.59
CA LEU A 161 -5.24 14.00 -18.90
C LEU A 161 -4.21 13.41 -17.93
N HIS A 162 -4.63 12.65 -16.91
CA HIS A 162 -3.72 12.18 -15.86
C HIS A 162 -2.59 11.32 -16.43
N PHE A 163 -2.86 10.44 -17.38
CA PHE A 163 -1.83 9.60 -18.01
C PHE A 163 -0.78 10.42 -18.76
N GLN A 164 -1.23 11.42 -19.52
CA GLN A 164 -0.37 12.33 -20.30
C GLN A 164 0.49 13.18 -19.37
N VAL A 165 -0.10 13.68 -18.29
CA VAL A 165 0.58 14.53 -17.31
C VAL A 165 1.60 13.73 -16.48
N VAL A 166 1.26 12.51 -16.07
CA VAL A 166 2.23 11.60 -15.42
C VAL A 166 3.40 11.32 -16.36
N HIS A 167 3.15 10.97 -17.61
CA HIS A 167 4.21 10.75 -18.60
C HIS A 167 5.09 12.00 -18.80
N TYR A 168 4.47 13.19 -18.87
CA TYR A 168 5.18 14.47 -18.97
C TYR A 168 6.14 14.69 -17.80
N PHE A 169 5.65 14.55 -16.55
CA PHE A 169 6.50 14.73 -15.38
C PHE A 169 7.63 13.70 -15.30
N LEU A 170 7.36 12.45 -15.67
CA LEU A 170 8.40 11.43 -15.75
C LEU A 170 9.49 11.81 -16.75
N LYS A 171 9.11 12.24 -17.96
CA LYS A 171 10.06 12.67 -19.00
C LYS A 171 10.92 13.86 -18.55
N GLU A 172 10.29 14.88 -17.98
CA GLU A 172 11.01 16.04 -17.47
C GLU A 172 11.93 15.70 -16.30
N HIS A 173 11.50 14.81 -15.40
CA HIS A 173 12.35 14.36 -14.29
C HIS A 173 13.55 13.54 -14.78
N ILE A 174 13.34 12.59 -15.68
CA ILE A 174 14.40 11.77 -16.28
C ILE A 174 15.44 12.66 -16.99
N ARG A 175 14.99 13.72 -17.67
CA ARG A 175 15.89 14.66 -18.37
C ARG A 175 16.77 15.44 -17.39
N ARG A 176 16.23 15.81 -16.22
CA ARG A 176 16.92 16.63 -15.21
C ARG A 176 17.76 15.80 -14.24
N THR A 177 17.42 14.53 -14.04
CA THR A 177 17.98 13.67 -12.99
C THR A 177 18.59 12.41 -13.62
N PRO A 178 19.93 12.33 -13.80
CA PRO A 178 20.58 11.20 -14.46
C PRO A 178 20.31 9.85 -13.78
N ASP A 179 20.34 9.81 -12.45
CA ASP A 179 20.08 8.60 -11.64
C ASP A 179 18.67 8.67 -11.04
N TYR A 180 17.67 8.83 -11.92
CA TYR A 180 16.28 8.92 -11.51
C TYR A 180 15.77 7.62 -10.89
N LYS A 181 15.06 7.75 -9.79
CA LYS A 181 14.30 6.64 -9.22
C LYS A 181 12.96 7.16 -8.77
N VAL A 182 11.90 6.66 -9.38
CA VAL A 182 10.58 7.25 -9.27
C VAL A 182 9.58 6.21 -8.81
N ILE A 183 8.65 6.63 -7.94
CA ILE A 183 7.48 5.82 -7.59
C ILE A 183 6.23 6.57 -8.05
N VAL A 184 5.37 5.88 -8.80
CA VAL A 184 4.08 6.39 -9.23
C VAL A 184 3.00 5.61 -8.51
N PHE A 185 2.31 6.24 -7.56
CA PHE A 185 1.15 5.67 -6.88
C PHE A 185 -0.11 5.87 -7.71
N CYS A 186 -0.92 4.83 -7.84
CA CYS A 186 -2.25 4.87 -8.43
C CYS A 186 -3.31 4.45 -7.41
N THR A 187 -4.53 4.93 -7.56
CA THR A 187 -5.66 4.65 -6.66
C THR A 187 -5.96 3.15 -6.49
N THR A 188 -5.85 2.36 -7.57
CA THR A 188 -6.15 0.93 -7.54
C THR A 188 -5.11 0.08 -8.26
N GLY A 189 -5.08 -1.21 -7.92
CA GLY A 189 -4.19 -2.17 -8.57
C GLY A 189 -4.45 -2.37 -10.06
N MET A 190 -5.69 -2.24 -10.55
CA MET A 190 -5.94 -2.38 -12.00
C MET A 190 -5.60 -1.10 -12.77
N VAL A 191 -5.80 0.08 -12.17
CA VAL A 191 -5.29 1.35 -12.72
C VAL A 191 -3.75 1.34 -12.73
N THR A 192 -3.12 0.75 -11.70
CA THR A 192 -1.66 0.50 -11.66
C THR A 192 -1.20 -0.32 -12.87
N SER A 193 -1.87 -1.44 -13.16
CA SER A 193 -1.54 -2.26 -14.34
C SER A 193 -1.76 -1.51 -15.66
N LEU A 194 -2.82 -0.72 -15.78
CA LEU A 194 -3.07 0.09 -16.96
C LEU A 194 -1.97 1.13 -17.18
N MET A 195 -1.61 1.89 -16.15
CA MET A 195 -0.52 2.87 -16.18
C MET A 195 0.82 2.19 -16.51
N TYR A 196 1.11 1.04 -15.90
CA TYR A 196 2.31 0.26 -16.23
C TYR A 196 2.36 -0.16 -17.70
N MET A 197 1.27 -0.72 -18.23
CA MET A 197 1.20 -1.17 -19.63
C MET A 197 1.39 0.01 -20.59
N LEU A 198 0.78 1.15 -20.29
CA LEU A 198 0.95 2.38 -21.06
C LEU A 198 2.42 2.83 -21.08
N LEU A 199 3.03 3.04 -19.91
CA LEU A 199 4.40 3.55 -19.84
C LEU A 199 5.42 2.54 -20.40
N ARG A 200 5.14 1.23 -20.29
CA ARG A 200 5.94 0.18 -20.92
C ARG A 200 5.84 0.23 -22.45
N GLU A 201 4.65 0.45 -23.00
CA GLU A 201 4.46 0.60 -24.45
C GLU A 201 5.23 1.83 -24.97
N MET A 202 5.26 2.90 -24.17
CA MET A 202 6.08 4.10 -24.39
C MET A 202 7.58 3.91 -24.12
N LYS A 203 8.03 2.66 -23.94
CA LYS A 203 9.44 2.24 -23.79
C LYS A 203 10.15 2.84 -22.56
N MET A 204 9.41 3.15 -21.50
CA MET A 204 10.01 3.57 -20.23
C MET A 204 10.48 2.36 -19.41
N ASN A 205 11.53 2.55 -18.59
CA ASN A 205 11.99 1.50 -17.68
C ASN A 205 11.09 1.40 -16.44
N VAL A 206 9.98 0.69 -16.59
CA VAL A 206 8.91 0.60 -15.58
C VAL A 206 8.75 -0.80 -15.02
N ARG A 207 8.35 -0.87 -13.75
CA ARG A 207 7.91 -2.07 -13.04
C ARG A 207 6.55 -1.82 -12.41
N GLU A 208 5.76 -2.88 -12.23
CA GLU A 208 4.46 -2.80 -11.54
C GLU A 208 4.45 -3.57 -10.22
N MET A 209 3.72 -3.06 -9.23
CA MET A 209 3.48 -3.78 -7.98
C MET A 209 2.12 -3.43 -7.38
N HIS A 210 1.25 -4.41 -7.20
CA HIS A 210 -0.07 -4.23 -6.57
C HIS A 210 -0.59 -5.54 -5.96
N SER A 211 -1.70 -5.46 -5.22
CA SER A 211 -2.23 -6.56 -4.41
C SER A 211 -2.63 -7.81 -5.21
N ARG A 212 -3.00 -7.65 -6.48
CA ARG A 212 -3.37 -8.75 -7.40
C ARG A 212 -2.15 -9.52 -7.94
N LYS A 213 -0.93 -9.00 -7.80
CA LYS A 213 0.28 -9.73 -8.20
C LYS A 213 0.67 -10.75 -7.13
N PRO A 214 1.18 -11.95 -7.51
CA PRO A 214 1.65 -12.95 -6.55
C PRO A 214 2.72 -12.40 -5.62
N GLN A 215 2.76 -12.86 -4.36
CA GLN A 215 3.73 -12.37 -3.37
C GLN A 215 5.19 -12.58 -3.82
N LEU A 216 5.51 -13.71 -4.46
CA LEU A 216 6.84 -13.98 -5.02
C LEU A 216 7.24 -12.94 -6.09
N TYR A 217 6.29 -12.57 -6.96
CA TYR A 217 6.51 -11.52 -7.95
C TYR A 217 6.78 -10.16 -7.28
N ARG A 218 6.00 -9.82 -6.25
CA ARG A 218 6.19 -8.56 -5.50
C ARG A 218 7.55 -8.50 -4.80
N ALA A 219 7.99 -9.59 -4.20
CA ALA A 219 9.31 -9.68 -3.57
C ALA A 219 10.41 -9.44 -4.61
N ARG A 220 10.37 -10.15 -5.74
CA ARG A 220 11.32 -9.99 -6.83
C ARG A 220 11.36 -8.55 -7.36
N VAL A 221 10.21 -7.97 -7.70
CA VAL A 221 10.13 -6.58 -8.19
C VAL A 221 10.63 -5.58 -7.16
N SER A 222 10.33 -5.79 -5.88
CA SER A 222 10.83 -4.97 -4.79
C SER A 222 12.36 -4.97 -4.75
N ASP A 223 12.99 -6.15 -4.83
CA ASP A 223 14.44 -6.25 -4.73
C ASP A 223 15.13 -5.69 -5.99
N GLU A 224 14.58 -5.98 -7.16
CA GLU A 224 15.03 -5.37 -8.42
C GLU A 224 14.92 -3.83 -8.40
N PHE A 225 13.86 -3.28 -7.79
CA PHE A 225 13.71 -1.83 -7.65
C PHE A 225 14.66 -1.25 -6.61
N LYS A 226 14.93 -1.94 -5.50
CA LYS A 226 15.92 -1.50 -4.49
C LYS A 226 17.31 -1.36 -5.11
N GLU A 227 17.74 -2.34 -5.89
CA GLU A 227 19.07 -2.39 -6.51
C GLU A 227 19.22 -1.46 -7.72
N SER A 228 18.11 -1.11 -8.37
CA SER A 228 18.15 -0.24 -9.55
C SER A 228 18.53 1.20 -9.20
N LYS A 229 19.44 1.76 -10.02
CA LYS A 229 19.78 3.19 -10.04
C LYS A 229 18.86 4.03 -10.91
N ARG A 230 18.18 3.40 -11.88
CA ARG A 230 17.36 4.08 -12.90
C ARG A 230 16.10 3.29 -13.17
N SER A 231 15.01 3.60 -12.48
CA SER A 231 13.78 2.83 -12.60
C SER A 231 12.55 3.59 -12.13
N ILE A 232 11.41 3.23 -12.69
CA ILE A 232 10.09 3.71 -12.29
C ILE A 232 9.28 2.54 -11.74
N LEU A 233 8.79 2.65 -10.51
CA LEU A 233 7.86 1.71 -9.91
C LEU A 233 6.44 2.28 -9.95
N VAL A 234 5.57 1.69 -10.76
CA VAL A 234 4.13 1.99 -10.75
C VAL A 234 3.47 1.06 -9.74
N THR A 235 2.78 1.62 -8.76
CA THR A 235 2.28 0.83 -7.64
C THR A 235 0.97 1.35 -7.05
N SER A 236 0.28 0.46 -6.33
CA SER A 236 -0.82 0.83 -5.44
C SER A 236 -0.30 0.96 -4.00
N ASP A 237 -1.19 1.10 -3.04
CA ASP A 237 -0.85 1.28 -1.63
C ASP A 237 -0.09 0.11 -0.98
N VAL A 238 0.09 -1.02 -1.68
CA VAL A 238 0.95 -2.11 -1.22
C VAL A 238 2.41 -1.70 -0.96
N SER A 239 2.87 -0.62 -1.59
CA SER A 239 4.25 -0.13 -1.44
C SER A 239 4.36 1.09 -0.54
N ALA A 240 3.25 1.62 -0.03
CA ALA A 240 3.25 2.86 0.74
C ALA A 240 3.87 2.68 2.13
N ARG A 241 3.86 1.46 2.68
CA ARG A 241 4.31 1.17 4.06
C ARG A 241 5.32 0.03 4.09
N GLY A 242 6.22 0.07 5.08
CA GLY A 242 7.16 -1.03 5.38
C GLY A 242 8.27 -1.27 4.36
N MET A 243 8.21 -0.67 3.17
CA MET A 243 9.21 -0.87 2.12
C MET A 243 10.28 0.22 2.14
N ASN A 244 11.54 -0.16 2.36
CA ASN A 244 12.67 0.77 2.23
C ASN A 244 13.21 0.73 0.80
N TYR A 245 12.97 1.80 0.04
CA TYR A 245 13.56 2.00 -1.28
C TYR A 245 14.57 3.15 -1.16
N PRO A 246 15.89 2.86 -1.22
CA PRO A 246 16.87 3.92 -1.16
C PRO A 246 16.80 4.77 -2.43
N ASP A 247 17.13 6.05 -2.28
CA ASP A 247 17.38 6.98 -3.38
C ASP A 247 16.20 7.28 -4.29
N VAL A 248 14.97 7.14 -3.79
CA VAL A 248 13.78 7.59 -4.54
C VAL A 248 13.84 9.11 -4.67
N THR A 249 14.02 9.59 -5.90
CA THR A 249 14.14 11.01 -6.25
C THR A 249 12.80 11.72 -6.43
N LEU A 250 11.76 10.99 -6.83
CA LEU A 250 10.42 11.55 -7.09
C LEU A 250 9.32 10.55 -6.70
N VAL A 251 8.27 11.06 -6.07
CA VAL A 251 7.01 10.36 -5.84
C VAL A 251 5.90 11.10 -6.57
N ILE A 252 5.20 10.43 -7.48
CA ILE A 252 3.99 10.95 -8.11
C ILE A 252 2.80 10.18 -7.54
N GLN A 253 1.78 10.87 -7.07
CA GLN A 253 0.52 10.29 -6.61
C GLN A 253 -0.57 10.67 -7.60
N ALA A 254 -1.03 9.71 -8.41
CA ALA A 254 -2.06 9.91 -9.42
C ALA A 254 -3.45 9.53 -8.87
N GLY A 255 -4.29 10.54 -8.65
CA GLY A 255 -5.57 10.45 -7.99
C GLY A 255 -5.48 10.54 -6.47
N ILE A 256 -6.63 10.74 -5.85
CA ILE A 256 -6.76 10.92 -4.40
C ILE A 256 -6.26 9.67 -3.63
N PRO A 257 -5.49 9.83 -2.54
CA PRO A 257 -5.27 8.74 -1.58
C PRO A 257 -6.52 8.48 -0.74
N ALA A 258 -6.55 7.37 0.01
CA ALA A 258 -7.71 7.05 0.84
C ALA A 258 -7.95 8.04 2.00
N ASP A 259 -6.87 8.63 2.51
CA ASP A 259 -6.86 9.59 3.60
C ASP A 259 -5.51 10.36 3.61
N ARG A 260 -5.44 11.41 4.42
CA ARG A 260 -4.20 12.15 4.73
C ARG A 260 -3.03 11.24 5.14
N GLU A 261 -3.29 10.22 5.95
CA GLU A 261 -2.23 9.36 6.46
C GLU A 261 -1.54 8.61 5.31
N GLN A 262 -2.35 8.12 4.38
CA GLN A 262 -1.90 7.44 3.18
C GLN A 262 -1.11 8.38 2.26
N TYR A 263 -1.50 9.66 2.14
CA TYR A 263 -0.71 10.67 1.44
C TYR A 263 0.72 10.75 2.02
N ILE A 264 0.84 10.87 3.35
CA ILE A 264 2.13 11.00 4.03
C ILE A 264 2.98 9.74 3.85
N HIS A 265 2.38 8.54 3.96
CA HIS A 265 3.10 7.28 3.77
C HIS A 265 3.68 7.12 2.36
N ARG A 266 2.89 7.50 1.35
CA ARG A 266 3.30 7.54 -0.07
C ARG A 266 4.44 8.52 -0.25
N LEU A 267 4.31 9.74 0.27
CA LEU A 267 5.33 10.78 0.19
C LEU A 267 6.64 10.36 0.88
N GLY A 268 6.56 9.71 2.05
CA GLY A 268 7.70 9.19 2.81
C GLY A 268 8.50 8.06 2.14
N ARG A 269 8.18 7.73 0.88
CA ARG A 269 9.08 6.91 0.05
C ARG A 269 10.27 7.68 -0.49
N THR A 270 10.18 9.00 -0.60
CA THR A 270 11.31 9.90 -0.94
C THR A 270 11.78 10.69 0.29
N GLY A 271 12.87 11.45 0.16
CA GLY A 271 13.42 12.28 1.24
C GLY A 271 13.97 11.49 2.44
N ARG A 272 14.35 10.23 2.25
CA ARG A 272 14.87 9.35 3.31
C ARG A 272 16.36 9.61 3.54
N GLU A 273 16.82 9.30 4.76
CA GLU A 273 18.25 9.38 5.13
C GLU A 273 18.87 10.77 4.89
N GLY A 274 18.07 11.82 5.06
CA GLY A 274 18.51 13.20 4.91
C GLY A 274 18.71 13.67 3.47
N LYS A 275 18.37 12.84 2.47
CA LYS A 275 18.38 13.19 1.05
C LYS A 275 17.18 14.06 0.69
N ASP A 276 17.32 14.80 -0.41
CA ASP A 276 16.23 15.57 -0.98
C ASP A 276 15.23 14.65 -1.71
N GLY A 277 14.03 15.15 -1.91
CA GLY A 277 12.97 14.42 -2.59
C GLY A 277 11.91 15.36 -3.16
N GLU A 278 11.28 14.93 -4.25
CA GLU A 278 10.15 15.64 -4.84
C GLU A 278 8.87 14.78 -4.72
N GLY A 279 7.76 15.42 -4.37
CA GLY A 279 6.45 14.81 -4.27
C GLY A 279 5.43 15.58 -5.09
N ILE A 280 4.76 14.93 -6.04
CA ILE A 280 3.71 15.53 -6.86
C ILE A 280 2.39 14.82 -6.59
N LEU A 281 1.37 15.56 -6.14
CA LEU A 281 0.00 15.10 -6.02
C LEU A 281 -0.81 15.56 -7.24
N LEU A 282 -1.32 14.61 -8.01
CA LEU A 282 -2.13 14.88 -9.19
C LEU A 282 -3.61 14.59 -8.87
N LEU A 283 -4.44 15.64 -8.94
CA LEU A 283 -5.86 15.58 -8.62
C LEU A 283 -6.69 15.99 -9.83
N ALA A 284 -7.87 15.39 -9.96
CA ALA A 284 -8.95 15.91 -10.79
C ALA A 284 -9.69 17.04 -10.06
N PRO A 285 -10.42 17.92 -10.79
CA PRO A 285 -11.16 19.03 -10.14
C PRO A 285 -12.13 18.57 -9.05
N TRP A 286 -12.78 17.41 -9.22
CA TRP A 286 -13.69 16.84 -8.22
C TRP A 286 -12.97 16.16 -7.04
N GLU A 287 -11.64 16.05 -7.08
CA GLU A 287 -10.81 15.55 -5.98
C GLU A 287 -10.12 16.69 -5.21
N GLU A 288 -10.25 17.94 -5.69
CA GLU A 288 -9.57 19.12 -5.12
C GLU A 288 -9.93 19.36 -3.64
N TYR A 289 -11.12 18.92 -3.20
CA TYR A 289 -11.54 18.98 -1.79
C TYR A 289 -10.54 18.29 -0.85
N PHE A 290 -9.75 17.32 -1.33
CA PHE A 290 -8.77 16.62 -0.52
C PHE A 290 -7.63 17.53 -0.06
N LEU A 291 -7.36 18.63 -0.76
CA LEU A 291 -6.37 19.61 -0.33
C LEU A 291 -6.73 20.22 1.03
N ASN A 292 -8.01 20.24 1.40
CA ASN A 292 -8.46 20.68 2.73
C ASN A 292 -7.90 19.77 3.85
N GLU A 293 -7.67 18.49 3.57
CA GLU A 293 -7.04 17.57 4.51
C GLU A 293 -5.52 17.79 4.64
N LEU A 294 -4.93 18.59 3.74
CA LEU A 294 -3.49 18.85 3.63
C LEU A 294 -3.12 20.33 3.87
N GLU A 295 -4.04 21.17 4.34
CA GLU A 295 -3.86 22.64 4.45
C GLU A 295 -2.65 23.06 5.30
N ASP A 296 -2.28 22.27 6.29
CA ASP A 296 -1.13 22.50 7.16
C ASP A 296 0.21 22.07 6.54
N LEU A 297 0.19 21.36 5.40
CA LEU A 297 1.38 20.92 4.69
C LEU A 297 1.81 21.95 3.63
N PRO A 298 3.13 22.14 3.40
CA PRO A 298 3.65 23.14 2.47
C PRO A 298 3.59 22.63 1.02
N LEU A 299 2.39 22.56 0.44
CA LEU A 299 2.17 22.12 -0.95
C LEU A 299 2.14 23.31 -1.93
N ASP A 300 3.08 23.34 -2.87
CA ASP A 300 3.09 24.35 -3.94
C ASP A 300 2.20 23.94 -5.11
N LYS A 301 1.38 24.87 -5.63
CA LYS A 301 0.58 24.62 -6.84
C LYS A 301 1.46 24.68 -8.09
N LEU A 302 1.52 23.61 -8.86
CA LEU A 302 2.21 23.58 -10.14
C LEU A 302 1.37 24.24 -11.24
N PRO A 303 2.01 24.93 -12.20
CA PRO A 303 1.32 25.38 -13.40
C PRO A 303 0.90 24.18 -14.25
N LEU A 304 -0.18 24.36 -15.02
CA LEU A 304 -0.61 23.35 -15.99
C LEU A 304 0.52 23.13 -17.02
N PRO A 305 1.02 21.88 -17.17
CA PRO A 305 2.08 21.61 -18.11
C PRO A 305 1.56 21.78 -19.53
N ASN A 306 2.37 22.40 -20.40
CA ASN A 306 2.12 22.41 -21.82
C ASN A 306 2.47 21.03 -22.40
N VAL A 307 1.51 20.10 -22.31
CA VAL A 307 1.64 18.79 -22.93
C VAL A 307 1.51 18.96 -24.44
N ASP A 308 2.63 18.79 -25.14
CA ASP A 308 2.72 18.90 -26.59
C ASP A 308 1.77 17.93 -27.29
N ARG A 309 1.24 18.36 -28.44
CA ARG A 309 0.30 17.55 -29.24
C ARG A 309 0.90 16.19 -29.60
N GLU A 310 2.20 16.13 -29.83
CA GLU A 310 2.91 14.89 -30.16
C GLU A 310 2.89 13.90 -28.98
N THR A 311 3.20 14.35 -27.75
CA THR A 311 3.05 13.52 -26.53
C THR A 311 1.61 13.04 -26.35
N LYS A 312 0.59 13.89 -26.58
CA LYS A 312 -0.81 13.47 -26.47
C LYS A 312 -1.14 12.33 -27.45
N LEU A 313 -0.78 12.51 -28.72
CA LEU A 313 -0.99 11.49 -29.76
C LEU A 313 -0.22 10.19 -29.47
N LYS A 314 1.01 10.29 -28.94
CA LYS A 314 1.81 9.11 -28.53
C LYS A 314 1.16 8.33 -27.40
N VAL A 315 0.60 9.02 -26.40
CA VAL A 315 -0.12 8.40 -25.29
C VAL A 315 -1.39 7.72 -25.81
N GLU A 316 -2.15 8.40 -26.67
CA GLU A 316 -3.36 7.84 -27.29
C GLU A 316 -3.06 6.60 -28.15
N ASP A 317 -2.03 6.66 -29.00
CA ASP A 317 -1.57 5.51 -29.79
C ASP A 317 -1.14 4.34 -28.89
N SER A 318 -0.34 4.62 -27.85
CA SER A 318 0.10 3.59 -26.91
C SER A 318 -1.06 3.00 -26.11
N MET A 319 -2.02 3.82 -25.71
CA MET A 319 -3.25 3.38 -25.02
C MET A 319 -4.10 2.50 -25.94
N SER A 320 -4.16 2.78 -27.25
CA SER A 320 -4.93 1.98 -28.21
C SER A 320 -4.42 0.54 -28.34
N LYS A 321 -3.12 0.33 -28.16
CA LYS A 321 -2.45 -0.99 -28.22
C LYS A 321 -2.66 -1.86 -26.98
N ILE A 322 -3.15 -1.29 -25.88
CA ILE A 322 -3.41 -2.04 -24.65
C ILE A 322 -4.71 -2.83 -24.82
N ASP A 323 -4.66 -4.11 -24.42
CA ASP A 323 -5.80 -5.02 -24.47
C ASP A 323 -7.03 -4.49 -23.71
N SER A 324 -8.21 -4.68 -24.32
CA SER A 324 -9.49 -4.21 -23.78
C SER A 324 -9.79 -4.79 -22.40
N SER A 325 -9.41 -6.03 -22.09
CA SER A 325 -9.69 -6.63 -20.78
C SER A 325 -8.98 -5.91 -19.63
N VAL A 326 -7.79 -5.35 -19.89
CA VAL A 326 -7.05 -4.55 -18.90
C VAL A 326 -7.76 -3.23 -18.66
N LYS A 327 -8.24 -2.58 -19.73
CA LYS A 327 -9.01 -1.33 -19.67
C LYS A 327 -10.33 -1.53 -18.94
N GLU A 328 -11.06 -2.61 -19.24
CA GLU A 328 -12.30 -2.96 -18.56
C GLU A 328 -12.09 -3.21 -17.06
N ALA A 329 -11.03 -3.95 -16.71
CA ALA A 329 -10.70 -4.19 -15.31
C ALA A 329 -10.27 -2.91 -14.57
N ALA A 330 -9.56 -2.00 -15.24
CA ALA A 330 -9.20 -0.69 -14.70
C ALA A 330 -10.45 0.17 -14.46
N TYR A 331 -11.39 0.21 -15.41
CA TYR A 331 -12.68 0.88 -15.26
C TYR A 331 -13.46 0.36 -14.05
N HIS A 332 -13.62 -0.95 -13.91
CA HIS A 332 -14.36 -1.53 -12.78
C HIS A 332 -13.69 -1.23 -11.43
N ALA A 333 -12.36 -1.30 -11.37
CA ALA A 333 -11.63 -0.98 -10.15
C ALA A 333 -11.74 0.52 -9.80
N TRP A 334 -11.60 1.40 -10.80
CA TRP A 334 -11.74 2.84 -10.65
C TRP A 334 -13.14 3.19 -10.13
N LEU A 335 -14.20 2.68 -10.77
CA LEU A 335 -15.58 2.90 -10.35
C LEU A 335 -15.81 2.37 -8.94
N GLY A 336 -15.29 1.19 -8.61
CA GLY A 336 -15.38 0.62 -7.27
C GLY A 336 -14.70 1.47 -6.20
N TYR A 337 -13.53 2.04 -6.49
CA TYR A 337 -12.78 2.89 -5.59
C TYR A 337 -13.54 4.18 -5.29
N TYR A 338 -13.90 4.96 -6.31
CA TYR A 338 -14.62 6.22 -6.09
C TYR A 338 -16.04 5.99 -5.56
N ASN A 339 -16.68 4.86 -5.86
CA ASN A 339 -17.95 4.49 -5.22
C ASN A 339 -17.82 4.32 -3.69
N SER A 340 -16.62 4.00 -3.19
CA SER A 340 -16.32 3.86 -1.76
C SER A 340 -15.89 5.17 -1.08
N ILE A 341 -15.48 6.17 -1.85
CA ILE A 341 -15.15 7.50 -1.35
C ILE A 341 -16.45 8.27 -1.11
N ARG A 342 -16.63 8.81 0.10
CA ARG A 342 -17.93 9.34 0.53
C ARG A 342 -18.36 10.57 -0.28
N GLU A 343 -17.44 11.46 -0.58
CA GLU A 343 -17.68 12.76 -1.20
C GLU A 343 -18.22 12.61 -2.62
N ILE A 344 -17.64 11.70 -3.41
CA ILE A 344 -18.11 11.40 -4.77
C ILE A 344 -19.11 10.25 -4.84
N GLY A 345 -18.95 9.23 -3.99
CA GLY A 345 -19.79 8.03 -3.99
C GLY A 345 -21.22 8.25 -3.51
N ARG A 346 -21.53 9.40 -2.89
CA ARG A 346 -22.91 9.79 -2.54
C ARG A 346 -23.73 10.15 -3.77
N ASP A 347 -23.14 10.88 -4.72
CA ASP A 347 -23.78 11.23 -5.97
C ASP A 347 -23.48 10.17 -7.03
N LYS A 348 -24.38 9.18 -7.10
CA LYS A 348 -24.24 8.05 -8.03
C LYS A 348 -24.28 8.48 -9.49
N THR A 349 -25.04 9.52 -9.83
CA THR A 349 -25.17 9.99 -11.21
C THR A 349 -23.85 10.61 -11.66
N THR A 350 -23.32 11.55 -10.88
CA THR A 350 -22.02 12.18 -11.17
C THR A 350 -20.91 11.14 -11.18
N LEU A 351 -20.88 10.20 -10.24
CA LEU A 351 -19.90 9.12 -10.24
C LEU A 351 -19.89 8.31 -11.55
N VAL A 352 -21.07 7.97 -12.09
CA VAL A 352 -21.19 7.22 -13.33
C VAL A 352 -20.76 8.05 -14.54
N GLU A 353 -21.12 9.34 -14.58
CA GLU A 353 -20.66 10.26 -15.62
C GLU A 353 -19.14 10.36 -15.66
N LEU A 354 -18.50 10.53 -14.50
CA LEU A 354 -17.04 10.56 -14.38
C LEU A 354 -16.40 9.22 -14.77
N ALA A 355 -17.01 8.10 -14.38
CA ALA A 355 -16.54 6.78 -14.79
C ALA A 355 -16.60 6.60 -16.31
N ASN A 356 -17.66 7.07 -16.95
CA ASN A 356 -17.82 6.99 -18.40
C ASN A 356 -16.79 7.87 -19.12
N ARG A 357 -16.53 9.08 -18.62
CA ARG A 357 -15.42 9.91 -19.11
C ARG A 357 -14.06 9.24 -18.94
N PHE A 358 -13.83 8.56 -17.81
CA PHE A 358 -12.63 7.75 -17.63
C PHE A 358 -12.54 6.62 -18.66
N SER A 359 -13.64 5.89 -18.90
CA SER A 359 -13.72 4.85 -19.93
C SER A 359 -13.33 5.38 -21.32
N GLU A 360 -13.86 6.54 -21.71
CA GLU A 360 -13.54 7.19 -22.97
C GLU A 360 -12.05 7.58 -23.03
N SER A 361 -11.50 8.14 -21.95
CA SER A 361 -10.10 8.57 -21.88
C SER A 361 -9.08 7.43 -22.03
N ILE A 362 -9.46 6.20 -21.67
CA ILE A 362 -8.61 5.01 -21.84
C ILE A 362 -8.87 4.30 -23.19
N GLY A 363 -9.64 4.93 -24.08
CA GLY A 363 -9.88 4.48 -25.45
C GLY A 363 -10.92 3.36 -25.57
N LEU A 364 -11.85 3.22 -24.61
CA LEU A 364 -12.99 2.33 -24.76
C LEU A 364 -14.13 3.06 -25.46
N GLN A 365 -14.66 2.46 -26.53
CA GLN A 365 -15.78 3.05 -27.30
C GLN A 365 -17.09 3.15 -26.49
N ARG A 366 -17.27 2.25 -25.52
CA ARG A 366 -18.45 2.20 -24.66
C ARG A 366 -18.04 1.75 -23.27
N PRO A 367 -18.74 2.21 -22.22
CA PRO A 367 -18.53 1.73 -20.86
C PRO A 367 -18.64 0.19 -20.78
N PRO A 368 -17.76 -0.49 -20.03
CA PRO A 368 -17.83 -1.93 -19.78
C PRO A 368 -19.10 -2.34 -19.02
N HIS A 369 -19.54 -3.58 -19.21
CA HIS A 369 -20.72 -4.08 -18.50
C HIS A 369 -20.41 -4.44 -17.05
N LEU A 370 -21.31 -4.08 -16.13
CA LEU A 370 -21.32 -4.60 -14.77
C LEU A 370 -22.23 -5.82 -14.67
N PHE A 371 -21.82 -6.82 -13.90
CA PHE A 371 -22.75 -7.87 -13.48
C PHE A 371 -23.88 -7.28 -12.64
N ARG A 372 -25.12 -7.74 -12.86
CA ARG A 372 -26.30 -7.27 -12.11
C ARG A 372 -26.11 -7.31 -10.60
N LYS A 373 -25.51 -8.38 -10.06
CA LYS A 373 -25.19 -8.50 -8.62
C LYS A 373 -24.23 -7.42 -8.14
N THR A 374 -23.25 -7.04 -8.96
CA THR A 374 -22.28 -5.98 -8.64
C THR A 374 -22.93 -4.61 -8.67
N ALA A 375 -23.71 -4.31 -9.72
CA ALA A 375 -24.44 -3.04 -9.83
C ALA A 375 -25.41 -2.85 -8.64
N LEU A 376 -26.11 -3.91 -8.22
CA LEU A 376 -26.95 -3.90 -7.02
C LEU A 376 -26.15 -3.59 -5.75
N LYS A 377 -25.04 -4.29 -5.50
CA LYS A 377 -24.19 -4.06 -4.32
C LYS A 377 -23.60 -2.64 -4.28
N MET A 378 -23.34 -2.06 -5.44
CA MET A 378 -22.78 -0.71 -5.55
C MET A 378 -23.85 0.40 -5.48
N GLY A 379 -25.14 0.04 -5.52
CA GLY A 379 -26.24 1.00 -5.60
C GLY A 379 -26.36 1.69 -6.96
N LEU A 380 -25.92 1.01 -8.03
CA LEU A 380 -25.81 1.56 -9.39
C LEU A 380 -26.80 0.95 -10.39
N LYS A 381 -27.72 0.10 -9.93
CA LYS A 381 -28.58 -0.69 -10.83
C LYS A 381 -29.46 0.17 -11.74
N ASP A 382 -30.04 1.24 -11.20
CA ASP A 382 -31.04 2.06 -11.89
C ASP A 382 -30.46 3.43 -12.30
N ILE A 383 -29.12 3.57 -12.29
CA ILE A 383 -28.43 4.81 -12.65
C ILE A 383 -28.17 4.84 -14.16
N PRO A 384 -28.60 5.91 -14.86
CA PRO A 384 -28.32 6.07 -16.29
C PRO A 384 -26.83 5.99 -16.62
N GLY A 385 -26.48 5.43 -17.78
CA GLY A 385 -25.09 5.34 -18.23
C GLY A 385 -24.33 4.09 -17.74
N ILE A 386 -24.88 3.33 -16.79
CA ILE A 386 -24.35 2.00 -16.45
C ILE A 386 -24.94 0.92 -17.37
N ARG A 387 -24.05 0.11 -17.94
CA ARG A 387 -24.44 -1.07 -18.74
C ARG A 387 -24.44 -2.30 -17.85
N ILE A 388 -25.57 -2.97 -17.74
CA ILE A 388 -25.71 -4.18 -16.90
C ILE A 388 -25.79 -5.41 -17.80
N ARG A 389 -24.92 -6.39 -17.53
CA ARG A 389 -25.05 -7.73 -18.10
C ARG A 389 -26.12 -8.48 -17.32
N ALA A 390 -27.09 -9.03 -18.06
CA ALA A 390 -28.22 -9.81 -17.52
C ALA A 390 -27.75 -10.96 -16.61
#